data_AF-A0A173DZA3-F1
#
_entry.id   AF-A0A173DZA3-F1
#
_cell.length_a   1.000
_cell.length_b   1.000
_cell.length_c   1.000
_cell.angle_alpha   90.00
_cell.angle_beta   90.00
_cell.angle_gamma   90.00
#
_symmetry.space_group_name_H-M   'P 1'
#
loop_
_entity.id
_entity.type
_entity.pdbx_description
1 polymer ?
#
loop_
_entity_poly.entity_id
_entity_poly.type
_entity_poly.pdbx_seq_one_letter_code
_entity_poly.pdbx_strand_id
1 'polypeptide(L)'
;MLRLSNFDFDLWVGKMVPSQLDSMFPRDDEGIWPIDVDADLRKHQALRTSLLAVIPIVGSAIGLAKLFSVWVAYSTEDSWQRVVYYTAIGMLEFVGLGILVFILKICYLCVKIIKENVRRWCLNFFSCV
;
A
#
# COMPACT_ATOMS: atom_id res chain seq x y z
N MET A 1 6.14 -25.61 1.28
CA MET A 1 6.17 -24.17 0.94
C MET A 1 7.09 -23.52 1.98
N LEU A 2 8.27 -23.02 1.58
CA LEU A 2 9.19 -22.38 2.53
C LEU A 2 8.52 -21.10 3.03
N ARG A 3 8.18 -21.04 4.31
CA ARG A 3 7.60 -19.86 4.97
C ARG A 3 8.76 -19.03 5.47
N LEU A 4 8.98 -17.85 4.90
CA LEU A 4 10.01 -16.93 5.39
C LEU A 4 9.47 -16.17 6.60
N SER A 5 10.32 -15.91 7.59
CA SER A 5 9.98 -14.95 8.65
C SER A 5 9.96 -13.52 8.09
N ASN A 6 9.31 -12.57 8.79
CA ASN A 6 9.30 -11.16 8.39
C ASN A 6 10.70 -10.60 8.24
N PHE A 7 11.54 -10.87 9.23
CA PHE A 7 12.93 -10.45 9.26
C PHE A 7 13.74 -11.03 8.10
N ASP A 8 13.60 -12.34 7.83
CA ASP A 8 14.30 -12.97 6.69
C ASP A 8 13.82 -12.41 5.35
N PHE A 9 12.53 -12.07 5.25
CA PHE A 9 11.93 -11.50 4.06
C PHE A 9 12.46 -10.09 3.80
N ASP A 10 12.45 -9.23 4.82
CA ASP A 10 12.98 -7.87 4.74
C ASP A 10 14.47 -7.86 4.38
N LEU A 11 15.27 -8.71 5.04
CA LEU A 11 16.69 -8.89 4.73
C LEU A 11 16.92 -9.38 3.30
N TRP A 12 16.05 -10.27 2.80
CA TRP A 12 16.12 -10.77 1.44
C TRP A 12 15.78 -9.66 0.43
N VAL A 13 14.69 -8.90 0.64
CA VAL A 13 14.33 -7.77 -0.24
C VAL A 13 15.45 -6.75 -0.29
N GLY A 14 15.99 -6.35 0.87
CA GLY A 14 17.09 -5.38 0.95
C GLY A 14 18.40 -5.84 0.29
N LYS A 15 18.61 -7.14 0.08
CA LYS A 15 19.76 -7.69 -0.64
C LYS A 15 19.51 -7.85 -2.14
N MET A 16 18.30 -8.23 -2.55
CA MET A 16 17.97 -8.56 -3.93
C MET A 16 17.49 -7.35 -4.74
N VAL A 17 16.87 -6.38 -4.08
CA VAL A 17 16.15 -5.28 -4.73
C VAL A 17 16.85 -3.96 -4.39
N PRO A 18 17.06 -3.06 -5.37
CA PRO A 18 17.60 -1.74 -5.07
C PRO A 18 16.65 -0.97 -4.14
N SER A 19 17.22 -0.22 -3.19
CA SER A 19 16.45 0.48 -2.14
C SER A 19 15.35 1.40 -2.67
N GLN A 20 15.47 1.89 -3.91
CA GLN A 20 14.45 2.70 -4.56
C GLN A 20 13.17 1.93 -4.93
N LEU A 21 13.21 0.60 -4.96
CA LEU A 21 12.10 -0.29 -5.31
C LEU A 21 11.61 -1.12 -4.10
N ASP A 22 12.26 -0.97 -2.95
CA ASP A 22 11.85 -1.63 -1.70
C ASP A 22 10.37 -1.35 -1.36
N SER A 23 9.92 -0.11 -1.62
CA SER A 23 8.52 0.33 -1.51
C SER A 23 7.49 -0.42 -2.37
N MET A 24 7.90 -1.37 -3.20
CA MET A 24 7.00 -2.27 -3.93
C MET A 24 6.52 -3.46 -3.08
N PHE A 25 7.25 -3.79 -2.02
CA PHE A 25 6.92 -4.87 -1.10
C PHE A 25 6.30 -4.27 0.16
N PRO A 26 4.99 -4.45 0.41
CA PRO A 26 4.28 -3.80 1.52
C PRO A 26 4.50 -4.54 2.85
N ARG A 27 5.75 -4.82 3.20
CA ARG A 27 6.12 -5.58 4.39
C ARG A 27 7.51 -5.21 4.88
N ASP A 28 7.69 -5.17 6.20
CA ASP A 28 8.96 -5.01 6.90
C ASP A 28 9.12 -6.11 7.98
N ASP A 29 10.08 -5.94 8.89
CA ASP A 29 10.33 -6.83 10.02
C ASP A 29 9.16 -6.87 11.03
N GLU A 30 8.38 -5.79 11.14
CA GLU A 30 7.18 -5.70 11.97
C GLU A 30 5.94 -6.37 11.32
N GLY A 31 5.94 -6.55 10.00
CA GLY A 31 4.91 -7.28 9.26
C GLY A 31 4.30 -6.45 8.13
N ILE A 32 3.01 -6.66 7.84
CA ILE A 32 2.36 -5.94 6.72
C ILE A 32 2.11 -4.48 7.10
N TRP A 33 2.50 -3.56 6.21
CA TRP A 33 2.34 -2.13 6.41
C TRP A 33 0.89 -1.70 6.70
N PRO A 34 0.70 -0.61 7.46
CA PRO A 34 -0.61 0.02 7.60
C PRO A 34 -1.17 0.48 6.24
N ILE A 35 -2.49 0.31 6.04
CA ILE A 35 -3.18 0.64 4.77
C ILE A 35 -2.99 2.11 4.38
N ASP A 36 -2.91 3.02 5.34
CA ASP A 36 -2.74 4.45 5.10
C ASP A 36 -1.39 4.79 4.43
N VAL A 37 -0.36 3.96 4.63
CA VAL A 37 0.95 4.17 4.01
C VAL A 37 0.89 3.99 2.49
N ASP A 38 0.11 3.02 2.01
CA ASP A 38 -0.07 2.77 0.56
C ASP A 38 -1.26 3.56 -0.04
N ALA A 39 -2.33 3.77 0.72
CA ALA A 39 -3.55 4.41 0.24
C ALA A 39 -3.43 5.96 0.18
N ASP A 40 -2.65 6.59 1.05
CA ASP A 40 -2.53 8.04 1.10
C ASP A 40 -1.52 8.57 0.05
N LEU A 41 -2.03 9.10 -1.06
CA LEU A 41 -1.23 9.69 -2.13
C LEU A 41 -0.44 10.95 -1.70
N ARG A 42 -0.64 11.50 -0.50
CA ARG A 42 0.25 12.55 0.04
C ARG A 42 1.64 12.00 0.38
N LYS A 43 1.77 10.70 0.61
CA LYS A 43 3.05 10.03 0.86
C LYS A 43 3.78 9.86 -0.46
N HIS A 44 5.03 10.32 -0.53
CA HIS A 44 5.81 10.32 -1.77
C HIS A 44 5.97 8.90 -2.36
N GLN A 45 6.20 7.91 -1.49
CA GLN A 45 6.32 6.49 -1.89
C GLN A 45 5.01 5.97 -2.50
N ALA A 46 3.88 6.19 -1.83
CA ALA A 46 2.56 5.79 -2.34
C ALA A 46 2.25 6.39 -3.71
N LEU A 47 2.54 7.68 -3.90
CA LEU A 47 2.34 8.36 -5.17
C LEU A 47 3.22 7.75 -6.26
N ARG A 48 4.52 7.55 -5.97
CA ARG A 48 5.48 7.01 -6.94
C ARG A 48 5.12 5.58 -7.36
N THR A 49 4.84 4.70 -6.40
CA THR A 49 4.46 3.31 -6.68
C THR A 49 3.15 3.26 -7.45
N SER A 50 2.18 4.11 -7.11
CA SER A 50 0.89 4.13 -7.83
C SER A 50 1.03 4.68 -9.25
N LEU A 51 1.88 5.68 -9.50
CA LEU A 51 2.18 6.17 -10.85
C LEU A 51 2.89 5.10 -11.70
N LEU A 52 3.84 4.37 -11.12
CA LEU A 52 4.49 3.25 -11.79
C LEU A 52 3.49 2.13 -12.11
N ALA A 53 2.54 1.89 -11.21
CA ALA A 53 1.51 0.87 -11.39
C ALA A 53 0.50 1.19 -12.51
N VAL A 54 0.38 2.45 -12.95
CA VAL A 54 -0.46 2.81 -14.11
C VAL A 54 0.05 2.16 -15.40
N ILE A 55 1.36 1.95 -15.53
CA ILE A 55 1.96 1.31 -16.70
C ILE A 55 1.68 -0.20 -16.60
N PRO A 56 0.94 -0.84 -17.53
CA PRO A 56 0.43 -2.20 -17.32
C PRO A 56 1.49 -3.24 -16.97
N ILE A 57 2.64 -3.23 -17.65
CA ILE A 57 3.72 -4.19 -17.41
C ILE A 57 4.37 -3.96 -16.04
N VAL A 58 4.64 -2.70 -15.70
CA VAL A 58 5.27 -2.32 -14.43
C VAL A 58 4.29 -2.55 -13.27
N GLY A 59 3.02 -2.17 -13.44
CA GLY A 59 1.95 -2.45 -12.50
C GLY A 59 1.75 -3.94 -12.28
N SER A 60 1.87 -4.77 -13.33
CA SER A 60 1.79 -6.22 -13.17
C SER A 60 2.92 -6.75 -12.28
N ALA A 61 4.14 -6.26 -12.48
CA ALA A 61 5.29 -6.62 -11.65
C ALA A 61 5.15 -6.15 -10.19
N ILE A 62 4.64 -4.93 -9.98
CA ILE A 62 4.36 -4.40 -8.63
C ILE A 62 3.25 -5.21 -7.95
N GLY A 63 2.17 -5.52 -8.66
CA GLY A 63 1.09 -6.35 -8.15
C GLY A 63 1.58 -7.74 -7.74
N LEU A 64 2.46 -8.34 -8.54
CA LEU A 64 3.12 -9.60 -8.20
C LEU A 64 4.01 -9.47 -6.97
N ALA A 65 4.80 -8.39 -6.84
CA ALA A 65 5.62 -8.13 -5.66
C ALA A 65 4.78 -8.02 -4.37
N LYS A 66 3.64 -7.32 -4.44
CA LYS A 66 2.67 -7.22 -3.34
C LYS A 66 2.08 -8.59 -2.97
N LEU A 67 1.65 -9.37 -3.96
CA LEU A 67 1.12 -10.72 -3.72
C LEU A 67 2.18 -11.65 -3.13
N PHE A 68 3.40 -11.61 -3.67
CA PHE A 68 4.50 -12.40 -3.14
C PHE A 68 4.79 -12.06 -1.68
N SER A 69 4.86 -10.76 -1.35
CA SER A 69 5.08 -10.28 0.02
C SER A 69 4.01 -10.76 1.01
N VAL A 70 2.73 -10.70 0.62
CA VAL A 70 1.62 -11.11 1.50
C VAL A 70 1.61 -12.62 1.72
N TRP A 71 1.84 -13.43 0.68
CA TRP A 71 1.64 -14.87 0.74
C TRP A 71 2.88 -15.67 1.16
N VAL A 72 4.09 -15.19 0.87
CA VAL A 72 5.34 -15.91 1.22
C VAL A 72 5.70 -15.78 2.70
N ALA A 73 5.49 -14.60 3.26
CA ALA A 73 5.79 -14.29 4.65
C ALA A 73 4.53 -14.18 5.52
N TYR A 74 3.41 -14.76 5.09
CA TYR A 74 2.15 -14.69 5.83
C TYR A 74 2.30 -15.15 7.29
N SER A 75 2.00 -14.25 8.23
CA SER A 75 1.95 -14.53 9.65
C SER A 75 0.51 -14.49 10.16
N THR A 76 0.18 -15.34 11.14
CA THR A 76 -1.12 -15.32 11.83
C THR A 76 -1.33 -14.06 12.68
N GLU A 77 -0.26 -13.32 12.95
CA GLU A 77 -0.30 -12.04 13.68
C GLU A 77 -0.66 -10.86 12.76
N ASP A 78 -0.60 -11.05 11.43
CA ASP A 78 -0.97 -10.01 10.48
C ASP A 78 -2.47 -9.73 10.55
N SER A 79 -2.84 -8.45 10.62
CA SER A 79 -4.26 -8.09 10.63
C SER A 79 -4.93 -8.52 9.32
N TRP A 80 -6.04 -9.25 9.42
CA TRP A 80 -6.77 -9.78 8.26
C TRP A 80 -7.16 -8.68 7.25
N GLN A 81 -7.49 -7.48 7.73
CA GLN A 81 -7.85 -6.33 6.90
C GLN A 81 -6.70 -5.91 5.97
N ARG A 82 -5.46 -5.90 6.48
CA ARG A 82 -4.26 -5.56 5.68
C ARG A 82 -3.99 -6.63 4.64
N VAL A 83 -4.08 -7.90 5.02
CA VAL A 83 -3.90 -9.05 4.11
C VAL A 83 -4.87 -8.97 2.93
N VAL A 84 -6.16 -8.75 3.22
CA VAL A 84 -7.19 -8.63 2.18
C VAL A 84 -6.96 -7.40 1.30
N TYR A 85 -6.63 -6.25 1.90
CA TYR A 85 -6.34 -5.02 1.15
C TYR A 85 -5.19 -5.21 0.16
N TYR A 86 -4.02 -5.66 0.62
CA TYR A 86 -2.84 -5.81 -0.25
C TYR A 86 -2.98 -6.97 -1.24
N THR A 87 -3.74 -8.01 -0.91
CA THR A 87 -4.08 -9.07 -1.87
C THR A 87 -4.99 -8.54 -2.98
N ALA A 88 -6.05 -7.81 -2.64
CA ALA A 88 -6.98 -7.26 -3.63
C ALA A 88 -6.31 -6.24 -4.54
N ILE A 89 -5.54 -5.32 -3.96
CA ILE A 89 -4.77 -4.31 -4.72
C ILE A 89 -3.71 -5.00 -5.58
N GLY A 90 -2.98 -5.96 -5.02
CA GLY A 90 -1.97 -6.75 -5.73
C GLY A 90 -2.57 -7.49 -6.92
N MET A 91 -3.74 -8.11 -6.78
CA MET A 91 -4.45 -8.77 -7.89
C MET A 91 -4.90 -7.79 -8.97
N LEU A 92 -5.46 -6.64 -8.60
CA LEU A 92 -5.87 -5.62 -9.58
C LEU A 92 -4.67 -5.07 -10.37
N GLU A 93 -3.59 -4.73 -9.68
CA GLU A 93 -2.35 -4.26 -10.33
C GLU A 93 -1.72 -5.37 -11.18
N PHE A 94 -1.74 -6.62 -10.71
CA PHE A 94 -1.24 -7.79 -11.44
C PHE A 94 -1.95 -8.03 -12.78
N VAL A 95 -3.26 -7.79 -12.84
CA VAL A 95 -4.04 -7.90 -14.08
C VAL A 95 -3.84 -6.69 -15.01
N GLY A 96 -3.03 -5.70 -14.61
CA GLY A 96 -2.79 -4.48 -15.36
C GLY A 96 -3.85 -3.40 -15.12
N LEU A 97 -4.71 -3.56 -14.12
CA LEU A 97 -5.74 -2.57 -13.73
C LEU A 97 -5.20 -1.52 -12.75
N GLY A 98 -3.89 -1.26 -12.76
CA GLY A 98 -3.27 -0.29 -11.87
C GLY A 98 -3.82 1.14 -12.04
N ILE A 99 -4.34 1.49 -13.23
CA ILE A 99 -5.05 2.76 -13.43
C ILE A 99 -6.34 2.85 -12.61
N LEU A 100 -7.11 1.76 -12.49
CA LEU A 100 -8.32 1.75 -11.65
C LEU A 100 -7.96 1.89 -10.17
N VAL A 101 -6.89 1.19 -9.73
CA VAL A 101 -6.36 1.34 -8.38
C VAL A 101 -5.93 2.78 -8.11
N PHE A 102 -5.25 3.42 -9.05
CA PHE A 102 -4.84 4.82 -8.92
C PHE A 102 -6.04 5.75 -8.78
N ILE A 103 -7.09 5.57 -9.60
CA ILE A 103 -8.34 6.34 -9.49
C ILE A 103 -8.98 6.16 -8.10
N LEU A 104 -9.05 4.92 -7.58
CA LEU A 104 -9.58 4.65 -6.24
C LEU A 104 -8.79 5.39 -5.15
N LYS A 105 -7.45 5.42 -5.25
CA LYS A 105 -6.60 6.16 -4.32
C LYS A 105 -6.82 7.69 -4.39
N ILE A 106 -7.07 8.23 -5.59
CA ILE A 106 -7.46 9.65 -5.74
C ILE A 106 -8.78 9.91 -5.03
N CYS A 107 -9.80 9.06 -5.25
CA CYS A 107 -11.08 9.19 -4.57
C CYS A 107 -10.93 9.15 -3.04
N TYR A 108 -10.11 8.22 -2.52
CA TYR A 108 -9.81 8.14 -1.09
C TYR A 108 -9.18 9.43 -0.56
N LEU A 109 -8.20 10.00 -1.27
CA LEU A 109 -7.57 11.26 -0.91
C LEU A 109 -8.59 12.41 -0.87
N CYS A 110 -9.48 12.50 -1.88
CA CYS A 110 -10.53 13.51 -1.92
C CYS A 110 -11.46 13.42 -0.70
N VAL A 111 -11.94 12.22 -0.36
CA VAL A 111 -12.78 11.99 0.82
C VAL A 111 -12.05 12.38 2.11
N LYS A 112 -10.77 12.04 2.22
CA LYS A 112 -9.93 12.41 3.37
C LYS A 112 -9.82 13.93 3.53
N ILE A 113 -9.55 14.66 2.44
CA ILE A 113 -9.50 16.13 2.43
C ILE A 113 -10.83 16.73 2.88
N ILE A 114 -11.96 16.24 2.35
CA ILE A 114 -13.29 16.73 2.71
C ILE A 114 -13.53 16.52 4.22
N LYS A 115 -13.21 15.33 4.74
CA LYS A 115 -13.37 15.01 6.17
C LYS A 115 -12.51 15.90 7.07
N GLU A 116 -11.27 16.17 6.68
CA GLU A 116 -10.37 17.08 7.40
C GLU A 116 -10.91 18.52 7.42
N ASN A 117 -11.42 19.00 6.28
CA ASN A 117 -12.01 20.33 6.17
C ASN A 117 -13.30 20.47 6.99
N VAL A 118 -14.21 19.49 6.92
CA VAL A 118 -15.44 19.47 7.73
C VAL A 118 -15.10 19.44 9.22
N ARG A 119 -14.15 18.59 9.64
CA ARG A 119 -13.70 18.54 11.04
C ARG A 119 -13.14 19.87 11.51
N ARG A 120 -12.28 20.52 10.70
CA ARG A 120 -11.71 21.83 11.02
C ARG A 120 -12.80 22.90 11.16
N TRP A 121 -13.80 22.87 10.29
CA TRP A 121 -14.93 23.78 10.36
C TRP A 121 -15.77 23.56 11.64
N CYS A 122 -16.10 22.31 11.97
CA CYS A 122 -16.81 21.99 13.22
C CYS A 122 -16.03 22.45 14.46
N LEU A 123 -14.72 22.19 14.53
CA LEU A 123 -13.90 22.61 15.67
C LEU A 123 -13.87 24.14 15.83
N ASN A 124 -13.69 24.88 14.74
CA ASN A 124 -13.69 26.33 14.77
C ASN A 124 -15.06 26.91 15.17
N PHE A 125 -16.16 26.27 14.75
CA PHE A 125 -17.50 26.67 15.13
C PHE A 125 -17.75 26.48 16.64
N PHE A 126 -17.36 25.34 17.20
CA PHE A 126 -17.51 25.07 18.65
C PHE A 126 -16.55 25.87 19.54
N SER A 127 -15.42 26.38 19.05
CA SER A 127 -14.56 27.30 19.81
C SER A 127 -15.05 28.75 19.83
N CYS A 128 -16.04 29.11 18.99
CA CYS A 128 -16.57 30.46 18.89
C CYS A 128 -17.92 30.65 19.60
N VAL A 129 -18.58 29.55 20.00
CA VAL A 129 -19.78 29.49 20.83
C VAL A 129 -19.38 29.22 22.28
#